data_AF-A0A2G5TGH3-F1
#
_entry.id   AF-A0A2G5TGH3-F1
#
_cell.length_a   1.000
_cell.length_b   1.000
_cell.length_c   1.000
_cell.angle_alpha   90.00
_cell.angle_beta   90.00
_cell.angle_gamma   90.00
#
_symmetry.space_group_name_H-M   'P 1'
#
loop_
_entity.id
_entity.type
_entity.pdbx_description
1 polymer ?
#
loop_
_entity_poly.entity_id
_entity_poly.type
_entity_poly.pdbx_seq_one_letter_code
_entity_poly.pdbx_strand_id
1 'polypeptide(L)'
;MKISCMAIDGYYVNMDFNDGGQVKENLDEIQNITVEVTCDSRTMEWIYSSVLDNGDVYTHTVTSANCLQNEEVPLNACSPTAITYLRDDPDFYVEPTDFGFTSTRIPDTTETISTMKISCMATDGNYVNMDFNEGYQAEDNLNMIQNITITVTCDSRNMNWIYTGPDPDTGGTIDFTVTTVECPQLPL
;
A
#
# COMPACT_ATOMS: atom_id res chain seq x y z
N MET A 1 25.49 -4.00 23.42
CA MET A 1 24.77 -5.29 23.35
C MET A 1 23.53 -5.08 22.50
N LYS A 2 23.09 -6.07 21.73
CA LYS A 2 21.83 -6.00 20.99
C LYS A 2 20.77 -6.85 21.67
N ILE A 3 19.55 -6.34 21.74
CA ILE A 3 18.37 -7.04 22.23
C ILE A 3 17.40 -7.10 21.06
N SER A 4 16.89 -8.30 20.76
CA SER A 4 15.97 -8.51 19.65
C SER A 4 14.72 -9.23 20.13
N CYS A 5 13.56 -8.71 19.73
CA CYS A 5 12.25 -9.32 19.91
C CYS A 5 11.67 -9.65 18.54
N MET A 6 11.03 -10.82 18.42
CA MET A 6 10.39 -11.28 17.18
C MET A 6 9.02 -11.86 17.50
N ALA A 7 8.01 -11.45 16.74
CA ALA A 7 6.68 -12.04 16.78
C ALA A 7 6.58 -13.25 15.85
N ILE A 8 5.59 -14.10 16.11
CA ILE A 8 5.18 -15.16 15.17
C ILE A 8 4.31 -14.56 14.05
N ASP A 9 4.11 -15.31 12.97
CA ASP A 9 3.26 -14.89 11.86
C ASP A 9 1.84 -14.50 12.33
N GLY A 10 1.33 -13.36 11.85
CA GLY A 10 0.02 -12.81 12.23
C GLY A 10 0.02 -12.06 13.56
N TYR A 11 1.19 -11.77 14.12
CA TYR A 11 1.37 -10.96 15.32
C TYR A 11 2.44 -9.91 15.07
N TYR A 12 2.33 -8.78 15.76
CA TYR A 12 3.40 -7.80 15.86
C TYR A 12 3.98 -7.79 17.28
N VAL A 13 5.20 -7.27 17.41
CA VAL A 13 5.94 -7.29 18.67
C VAL A 13 6.15 -5.88 19.18
N ASN A 14 5.93 -5.68 20.47
CA ASN A 14 6.40 -4.51 21.22
C ASN A 14 7.47 -4.96 22.22
N MET A 15 8.47 -4.12 22.44
CA MET A 15 9.50 -4.30 23.45
C MET A 15 9.31 -3.27 24.57
N ASP A 16 9.24 -3.74 25.81
CA ASP A 16 9.21 -2.86 26.98
C ASP A 16 10.40 -3.17 27.90
N PHE A 17 11.04 -2.13 28.42
CA PHE A 17 12.09 -2.26 29.43
C PHE A 17 11.53 -2.13 30.85
N ASN A 18 12.00 -2.95 31.79
CA ASN A 18 11.71 -2.82 33.24
C ASN A 18 10.21 -2.66 33.60
N ASP A 19 9.31 -3.35 32.90
CA ASP A 19 7.85 -3.27 33.10
C ASP A 19 7.23 -1.88 32.83
N GLY A 20 7.64 -1.21 31.74
CA GLY A 20 6.91 -0.06 31.18
C GLY A 20 7.76 1.01 30.48
N GLY A 21 9.08 0.84 30.44
CA GLY A 21 9.99 1.68 29.66
C GLY A 21 9.74 1.53 28.17
N GLN A 22 9.35 2.63 27.52
CA GLN A 22 9.03 2.67 26.11
C GLN A 22 10.29 2.56 25.25
N VAL A 23 10.17 1.85 24.14
CA VAL A 23 11.20 1.70 23.12
C VAL A 23 10.73 2.43 21.87
N LYS A 24 11.56 3.30 21.28
CA LYS A 24 11.18 4.10 20.10
C LYS A 24 10.84 3.20 18.91
N GLU A 25 11.53 2.08 18.79
CA GLU A 25 11.35 1.09 17.74
C GLU A 25 10.05 0.29 17.85
N ASN A 26 9.26 0.47 18.92
CA ASN A 26 7.87 0.01 18.97
C ASN A 26 7.06 0.82 17.95
N LEU A 27 7.09 0.36 16.70
CA LEU A 27 6.29 0.88 15.60
C LEU A 27 5.09 -0.04 15.39
N ASP A 28 4.03 0.51 14.79
CA ASP A 28 2.83 -0.26 14.49
C ASP A 28 3.16 -1.42 13.54
N GLU A 29 2.63 -2.61 13.87
CA GLU A 29 2.61 -3.79 13.00
C GLU A 29 4.00 -4.31 12.55
N ILE A 30 5.04 -4.12 13.37
CA ILE A 30 6.36 -4.69 13.06
C ILE A 30 6.57 -6.06 13.73
N GLN A 31 7.08 -7.01 12.95
CA GLN A 31 7.33 -8.38 13.44
C GLN A 31 8.70 -8.55 14.10
N ASN A 32 9.61 -7.58 13.98
CA ASN A 32 10.94 -7.65 14.57
C ASN A 32 11.41 -6.28 15.04
N ILE A 33 11.71 -6.20 16.33
CA ILE A 33 12.39 -5.06 16.95
C ILE A 33 13.80 -5.50 17.31
N THR A 34 14.81 -4.73 16.90
CA THR A 34 16.17 -4.89 17.41
C THR A 34 16.71 -3.55 17.88
N VAL A 35 17.14 -3.50 19.13
CA VAL A 35 17.69 -2.31 19.76
C VAL A 35 19.11 -2.54 20.24
N GLU A 36 19.89 -1.47 20.27
CA GLU A 36 21.24 -1.47 20.82
C GLU A 36 21.26 -0.77 22.19
N VAL A 37 21.86 -1.44 23.17
CA VAL A 37 22.07 -0.90 24.52
C VAL A 37 23.56 -0.84 24.83
N THR A 38 23.97 0.21 25.53
CA THR A 38 25.37 0.48 25.87
C THR A 38 25.55 0.41 27.38
N CYS A 39 26.64 -0.20 27.86
CA CYS A 39 26.93 -0.25 29.29
C CYS A 39 27.72 1.02 29.70
N ASP A 40 27.22 1.76 30.68
CA ASP A 40 28.02 2.77 31.37
C ASP A 40 28.86 2.07 32.46
N SER A 41 30.15 1.96 32.22
CA SER A 41 31.08 1.26 33.13
C SER A 41 31.26 1.95 34.48
N ARG A 42 30.80 3.21 34.64
CA ARG A 42 30.90 3.95 35.91
C ARG A 42 29.77 3.56 36.86
N THR A 43 28.56 3.39 36.34
CA THR A 43 27.39 2.98 37.13
C THR A 43 27.10 1.48 37.03
N MET A 44 27.75 0.78 36.09
CA MET A 44 27.51 -0.63 35.75
C MET A 44 26.09 -0.89 35.25
N GLU A 45 25.50 0.10 34.57
CA GLU A 45 24.13 0.04 34.05
C GLU A 45 24.12 -0.07 32.53
N TRP A 46 23.21 -0.88 32.00
CA TRP A 46 22.90 -0.85 30.57
C TRP A 46 21.94 0.29 30.28
N ILE A 47 22.20 1.04 29.22
CA ILE A 47 21.46 2.23 28.83
C ILE A 47 21.01 2.06 27.39
N TYR A 48 19.70 2.17 27.18
CA TYR A 48 19.10 2.43 25.89
C TYR A 48 19.09 3.93 25.65
N SER A 49 19.43 4.36 24.43
CA SER A 49 19.42 5.76 24.04
C SER A 49 18.88 5.89 22.62
N SER A 50 17.96 6.81 22.42
CA SER A 50 17.38 7.10 21.11
C SER A 50 17.09 8.60 20.96
N VAL A 51 16.89 9.07 19.72
CA VAL A 51 16.52 10.45 19.43
C VAL A 51 15.04 10.44 19.02
N LEU A 52 14.20 11.14 19.78
CA LEU A 52 12.77 11.28 19.51
C LEU A 52 12.52 12.15 18.27
N ASP A 53 11.29 12.14 17.75
CA ASP A 53 10.96 12.84 16.50
C ASP A 53 11.03 14.37 16.61
N ASN A 54 10.94 14.89 17.84
CA ASN A 54 11.16 16.30 18.14
C ASN A 54 12.67 16.67 18.26
N GLY A 55 13.57 15.70 18.11
CA GLY A 55 15.02 15.87 18.21
C GLY A 55 15.61 15.69 19.62
N ASP A 56 14.78 15.44 20.64
CA ASP A 56 15.26 15.23 22.00
C ASP A 56 15.91 13.85 22.17
N VAL A 57 16.96 13.78 22.99
CA VAL A 57 17.59 12.51 23.36
C VAL A 57 16.81 11.88 24.51
N TYR A 58 16.27 10.69 24.27
CA TYR A 58 15.67 9.83 25.27
C TYR A 58 16.68 8.79 25.74
N THR A 59 16.83 8.64 27.06
CA THR A 59 17.66 7.60 27.65
C THR A 59 16.87 6.81 28.70
N HIS A 60 17.14 5.51 28.80
CA HIS A 60 16.51 4.63 29.77
C HIS A 60 17.48 3.57 30.25
N THR A 61 17.56 3.36 31.56
CA THR A 61 18.33 2.24 32.13
C THR A 61 17.60 0.93 31.84
N VAL A 62 18.32 -0.14 31.48
CA VAL A 62 17.75 -1.43 31.09
C VAL A 62 18.24 -2.51 32.05
N THR A 63 17.31 -3.18 32.72
CA THR A 63 17.57 -4.32 33.63
C THR A 63 16.84 -5.58 33.19
N SER A 64 15.69 -5.43 32.53
CA SER A 64 14.95 -6.48 31.84
C SER A 64 14.38 -5.94 30.53
N ALA A 65 14.09 -6.85 29.59
CA ALA A 65 13.36 -6.57 28.37
C ALA A 65 12.26 -7.62 28.22
N ASN A 66 11.03 -7.15 28.05
CA ASN A 66 9.87 -7.98 27.80
C ASN A 66 9.44 -7.80 26.34
N CYS A 67 9.23 -8.91 25.64
CA CYS A 67 8.66 -8.90 24.30
C CYS A 67 7.17 -9.25 24.41
N LEU A 68 6.31 -8.29 24.06
CA LEU A 68 4.86 -8.46 24.03
C LEU A 68 4.44 -8.79 22.61
N GLN A 69 3.76 -9.93 22.43
CA GLN A 69 3.12 -10.27 21.17
C GLN A 69 1.69 -9.77 21.18
N ASN A 70 1.32 -9.06 20.12
CA ASN A 70 -0.02 -8.54 19.92
C ASN A 70 -0.55 -9.08 18.59
N GLU A 71 -1.80 -9.54 18.56
CA GLU A 71 -2.42 -10.03 17.32
C GLU A 71 -2.47 -8.91 16.29
N GLU A 72 -2.02 -9.19 15.06
CA GLU A 72 -2.30 -8.30 13.93
C GLU A 72 -3.80 -8.28 13.70
N VAL A 73 -4.39 -7.10 13.66
CA VAL A 73 -5.81 -6.97 13.32
C VAL A 73 -5.92 -7.09 11.80
N PRO A 74 -6.71 -8.02 11.25
CA PRO A 74 -6.83 -8.16 9.81
C PRO A 74 -7.34 -6.86 9.20
N LEU A 75 -6.56 -6.32 8.26
CA LEU A 75 -6.92 -5.10 7.55
C LEU A 75 -8.01 -5.39 6.52
N ASN A 76 -9.01 -4.51 6.48
CA ASN A 76 -10.01 -4.49 5.44
C ASN A 76 -9.38 -3.86 4.19
N ALA A 77 -9.03 -4.68 3.21
CA ALA A 77 -8.41 -4.25 1.95
C ALA A 77 -9.36 -4.43 0.77
N CYS A 78 -9.28 -3.52 -0.19
CA CYS A 78 -10.01 -3.69 -1.44
C CYS A 78 -9.47 -4.89 -2.22
N SER A 79 -10.35 -5.60 -2.90
CA SER A 79 -9.96 -6.75 -3.71
C SER A 79 -9.70 -6.33 -5.16
N PRO A 80 -8.55 -6.66 -5.76
CA PRO A 80 -8.32 -6.49 -7.19
C PRO A 80 -9.35 -7.20 -8.06
N THR A 81 -9.83 -8.37 -7.61
CA THR A 81 -10.82 -9.18 -8.34
C THR A 81 -12.23 -8.58 -8.33
N ALA A 82 -12.43 -7.42 -7.71
CA ALA A 82 -13.68 -6.67 -7.81
C ALA A 82 -13.85 -6.00 -9.18
N ILE A 83 -12.76 -5.79 -9.93
CA ILE A 83 -12.83 -5.32 -11.33
C ILE A 83 -12.95 -6.52 -12.25
N THR A 84 -13.92 -6.48 -13.16
CA THR A 84 -14.06 -7.48 -14.21
C THR A 84 -13.31 -7.04 -15.46
N TYR A 85 -12.29 -7.80 -15.85
CA TYR A 85 -11.59 -7.59 -17.12
C TYR A 85 -12.35 -8.28 -18.25
N LEU A 86 -12.88 -7.48 -19.16
CA LEU A 86 -13.59 -7.97 -20.32
C LEU A 86 -12.57 -8.42 -21.36
N ARG A 87 -12.86 -9.59 -21.95
CA ARG A 87 -12.08 -10.19 -23.01
C ARG A 87 -13.04 -10.61 -24.10
N ASP A 88 -13.28 -9.68 -25.01
CA ASP A 88 -13.94 -9.99 -26.26
C ASP A 88 -12.88 -10.33 -27.32
N ASP A 89 -13.33 -10.76 -28.50
CA ASP A 89 -12.54 -11.26 -29.63
C ASP A 89 -11.05 -10.81 -29.68
N PRO A 90 -10.05 -11.73 -29.58
CA PRO A 90 -8.64 -11.35 -29.52
C PRO A 90 -8.12 -10.60 -30.76
N ASP A 91 -8.83 -10.67 -31.89
CA ASP A 91 -8.48 -9.90 -33.08
C ASP A 91 -8.81 -8.40 -32.92
N PHE A 92 -9.71 -8.05 -31.99
CA PHE A 92 -10.18 -6.69 -31.74
C PHE A 92 -9.92 -6.19 -30.32
N TYR A 93 -9.55 -7.08 -29.39
CA TYR A 93 -9.35 -6.75 -27.99
C TYR A 93 -8.07 -7.36 -27.44
N VAL A 94 -7.46 -6.65 -26.50
CA VAL A 94 -6.31 -7.14 -25.73
C VAL A 94 -6.69 -7.34 -24.28
N GLU A 95 -6.11 -8.35 -23.67
CA GLU A 95 -6.38 -8.70 -22.27
C GLU A 95 -5.77 -7.64 -21.35
N PRO A 96 -6.58 -6.97 -20.50
CA PRO A 96 -6.05 -6.07 -19.50
C PRO A 96 -5.21 -6.83 -18.47
N THR A 97 -4.17 -6.18 -17.94
CA THR A 97 -3.32 -6.73 -16.89
C THR A 97 -3.28 -5.80 -15.69
N ASP A 98 -3.52 -6.34 -14.50
CA ASP A 98 -3.35 -5.62 -13.24
C ASP A 98 -2.04 -5.98 -12.54
N PHE A 99 -1.42 -4.99 -11.91
CA PHE A 99 -0.17 -5.17 -11.18
C PHE A 99 0.06 -4.05 -10.18
N GLY A 100 1.06 -4.26 -9.30
CA GLY A 100 1.47 -3.26 -8.32
C GLY A 100 0.40 -2.99 -7.25
N PHE A 101 -0.44 -3.99 -6.94
CA PHE A 101 -1.40 -3.88 -5.85
C PHE A 101 -0.68 -3.64 -4.52
N THR A 102 -1.04 -2.56 -3.85
CA THR A 102 -0.56 -2.21 -2.51
C THR A 102 -1.74 -1.73 -1.67
N SER A 103 -1.67 -1.89 -0.35
CA SER A 103 -2.68 -1.37 0.58
C SER A 103 -2.00 -0.71 1.77
N THR A 104 -2.43 0.51 2.08
CA THR A 104 -1.89 1.32 3.18
C THR A 104 -2.99 1.49 4.22
N ARG A 105 -2.70 1.13 5.46
CA ARG A 105 -3.62 1.31 6.59
C ARG A 105 -3.95 2.79 6.81
N ILE A 106 -5.22 3.08 7.07
CA ILE A 106 -5.66 4.37 7.60
C ILE A 106 -5.38 4.35 9.11
N PRO A 107 -4.59 5.32 9.64
CA PRO A 107 -4.17 5.34 11.04
C PRO A 107 -5.32 5.10 12.01
N ASP A 108 -5.07 4.32 13.06
CA ASP A 108 -6.02 4.00 14.13
C ASP A 108 -7.29 3.24 13.69
N THR A 109 -7.35 2.74 12.45
CA THR A 109 -8.51 1.97 11.95
C THR A 109 -8.09 0.63 11.37
N THR A 110 -9.04 -0.27 11.10
CA THR A 110 -8.80 -1.48 10.31
C THR A 110 -8.95 -1.23 8.80
N GLU A 111 -9.26 -0.01 8.39
CA GLU A 111 -9.51 0.36 7.01
C GLU A 111 -8.21 0.70 6.28
N THR A 112 -8.21 0.57 4.96
CA THR A 112 -7.04 0.81 4.10
C THR A 112 -7.39 1.63 2.87
N ILE A 113 -6.37 2.27 2.32
CA ILE A 113 -6.37 2.78 0.95
C ILE A 113 -5.54 1.83 0.11
N SER A 114 -6.19 1.12 -0.81
CA SER A 114 -5.55 0.25 -1.79
C SER A 114 -5.25 1.01 -3.08
N THR A 115 -4.15 0.69 -3.73
CA THR A 115 -3.80 1.20 -5.06
C THR A 115 -3.36 0.05 -5.96
N MET A 116 -3.68 0.11 -7.26
CA MET A 116 -3.14 -0.81 -8.26
C MET A 116 -3.07 -0.13 -9.62
N LYS A 117 -2.32 -0.74 -10.54
CA LYS A 117 -2.22 -0.30 -11.92
C LYS A 117 -2.93 -1.29 -12.83
N ILE A 118 -3.52 -0.77 -13.90
CA ILE A 118 -4.16 -1.56 -14.95
C ILE A 118 -3.52 -1.12 -16.27
N SER A 119 -3.00 -2.07 -17.04
CA SER A 119 -2.36 -1.81 -18.34
C SER A 119 -3.01 -2.61 -19.44
N CYS A 120 -3.14 -1.96 -20.59
CA CYS A 120 -3.55 -2.56 -21.84
C CYS A 120 -2.50 -2.29 -22.90
N MET A 121 -2.15 -3.33 -23.66
CA MET A 121 -1.08 -3.31 -24.64
C MET A 121 -1.56 -3.91 -25.95
N ALA A 122 -1.69 -3.07 -26.98
CA ALA A 122 -2.03 -3.48 -28.34
C ALA A 122 -0.92 -4.35 -28.96
N THR A 123 -1.29 -5.16 -29.95
CA THR A 123 -0.30 -5.85 -30.79
C THR A 123 0.40 -4.90 -31.75
N ASP A 124 1.57 -5.29 -32.26
CA ASP A 124 2.33 -4.51 -33.24
C ASP A 124 1.46 -4.06 -34.43
N GLY A 125 1.53 -2.76 -34.75
CA GLY A 125 0.75 -2.15 -35.83
C GLY A 125 -0.63 -1.62 -35.43
N ASN A 126 -1.04 -1.81 -34.17
CA ASN A 126 -2.29 -1.28 -33.62
C ASN A 126 -1.99 -0.26 -32.49
N TYR A 127 -2.98 0.56 -32.14
CA TYR A 127 -3.06 1.29 -30.87
C TYR A 127 -4.18 0.72 -30.01
N VAL A 128 -4.16 1.02 -28.71
CA VAL A 128 -5.16 0.53 -27.75
C VAL A 128 -5.98 1.68 -27.22
N ASN A 129 -7.26 1.42 -26.98
CA ASN A 129 -8.12 2.23 -26.13
C ASN A 129 -8.38 1.45 -24.84
N MET A 130 -8.55 2.16 -23.73
CA MET A 130 -8.97 1.61 -22.45
C MET A 130 -10.30 2.23 -22.07
N ASP A 131 -11.33 1.40 -21.99
CA ASP A 131 -12.70 1.79 -21.70
C ASP A 131 -13.16 1.19 -20.36
N PHE A 132 -13.92 1.96 -19.58
CA PHE A 132 -14.46 1.58 -18.28
C PHE A 132 -15.99 1.64 -18.30
N ASN A 133 -16.64 0.63 -17.72
CA ASN A 133 -18.10 0.58 -17.49
C ASN A 133 -18.96 1.00 -18.70
N GLU A 134 -18.57 0.63 -19.92
CA GLU A 134 -19.33 0.92 -21.15
C GLU A 134 -19.56 2.42 -21.45
N GLY A 135 -18.67 3.32 -21.01
CA GLY A 135 -18.84 4.75 -21.36
C GLY A 135 -17.76 5.73 -20.90
N TYR A 136 -16.83 5.31 -20.04
CA TYR A 136 -15.71 6.13 -19.62
C TYR A 136 -14.42 5.65 -20.28
N GLN A 137 -13.45 6.54 -20.44
CA GLN A 137 -12.23 6.26 -21.19
C GLN A 137 -11.02 6.78 -20.43
N ALA A 138 -9.88 6.11 -20.59
CA ALA A 138 -8.62 6.67 -20.13
C ALA A 138 -8.27 7.93 -20.95
N GLU A 139 -7.66 8.92 -20.30
CA GLU A 139 -7.18 10.14 -20.98
C GLU A 139 -6.27 9.82 -22.17
N ASP A 140 -5.43 8.81 -22.01
CA ASP A 140 -4.42 8.42 -22.99
C ASP A 140 -5.01 7.80 -24.27
N ASN A 141 -6.31 7.46 -24.31
CA ASN A 141 -6.98 7.01 -25.54
C ASN A 141 -6.84 8.03 -26.67
N LEU A 142 -6.75 9.33 -26.35
CA LEU A 142 -6.62 10.41 -27.32
C LEU A 142 -5.24 10.44 -28.03
N ASN A 143 -4.26 9.71 -27.50
CA ASN A 143 -2.88 9.78 -27.97
C ASN A 143 -2.54 8.71 -29.02
N MET A 144 -3.47 7.81 -29.36
CA MET A 144 -3.27 6.71 -30.32
C MET A 144 -1.99 5.89 -30.03
N ILE A 145 -1.80 5.53 -28.75
CA ILE A 145 -0.61 4.83 -28.27
C ILE A 145 -0.84 3.32 -28.13
N GLN A 146 0.24 2.54 -28.20
CA GLN A 146 0.16 1.08 -28.10
C GLN A 146 -0.03 0.56 -26.67
N ASN A 147 0.30 1.36 -25.66
CA ASN A 147 0.20 0.97 -24.25
C ASN A 147 -0.42 2.09 -23.44
N ILE A 148 -1.53 1.78 -22.77
CA ILE A 148 -2.17 2.65 -21.79
C ILE A 148 -2.04 2.00 -20.43
N THR A 149 -1.60 2.76 -19.43
CA THR A 149 -1.54 2.30 -18.04
C THR A 149 -2.16 3.35 -17.13
N ILE A 150 -3.21 2.97 -16.40
CA ILE A 150 -3.83 3.83 -15.39
C ILE A 150 -3.49 3.36 -13.97
N THR A 151 -3.65 4.26 -13.01
CA THR A 151 -3.65 3.91 -11.58
C THR A 151 -5.07 4.07 -11.05
N VAL A 152 -5.56 3.05 -10.36
CA VAL A 152 -6.82 3.11 -9.62
C VAL A 152 -6.57 3.07 -8.12
N THR A 153 -7.44 3.74 -7.38
CA THR A 153 -7.39 3.82 -5.91
C THR A 153 -8.69 3.33 -5.32
N CYS A 154 -8.65 2.67 -4.17
CA CYS A 154 -9.85 2.20 -3.50
C CYS A 154 -9.73 2.45 -2.00
N ASP A 155 -10.76 3.08 -1.44
CA ASP A 155 -10.95 3.22 -0.01
C ASP A 155 -11.81 2.05 0.49
N SER A 156 -11.28 1.22 1.39
CA SER A 156 -11.96 0.02 1.89
C SER A 156 -13.28 0.30 2.60
N ARG A 157 -13.52 1.56 3.01
CA ARG A 157 -14.81 1.99 3.57
C ARG A 157 -15.91 2.02 2.52
N ASN A 158 -15.55 2.25 1.26
CA ASN A 158 -16.47 2.40 0.14
C ASN A 158 -16.45 1.18 -0.81
N MET A 159 -15.35 0.43 -0.82
CA MET A 159 -15.16 -0.78 -1.65
C MET A 159 -15.31 -0.54 -3.16
N ASN A 160 -15.01 0.67 -3.61
CA ASN A 160 -15.08 1.07 -5.02
C ASN A 160 -13.69 1.45 -5.52
N TRP A 161 -13.26 0.85 -6.63
CA TRP A 161 -12.06 1.28 -7.35
C TRP A 161 -12.37 2.55 -8.14
N ILE A 162 -11.52 3.56 -7.99
CA ILE A 162 -11.68 4.88 -8.60
C ILE A 162 -10.48 5.17 -9.49
N TYR A 163 -10.75 5.54 -10.73
CA TYR A 163 -9.82 6.21 -11.62
C TYR A 163 -10.13 7.71 -11.63
N THR A 164 -9.12 8.54 -11.37
CA THR A 164 -9.24 9.99 -11.48
C THR A 164 -8.64 10.43 -12.81
N GLY A 165 -9.50 10.90 -13.72
CA GLY A 165 -9.12 11.37 -15.05
C GLY A 165 -9.55 12.82 -15.29
N PRO A 166 -9.22 13.42 -16.45
CA PRO A 166 -9.64 14.76 -16.80
C PRO A 166 -11.15 14.83 -17.04
N ASP A 167 -11.77 15.92 -16.59
CA ASP A 167 -13.17 16.23 -16.85
C ASP A 167 -13.29 16.99 -18.19
N PRO A 168 -13.94 16.41 -19.21
CA PRO A 168 -14.06 17.03 -20.53
C PRO A 168 -14.92 18.30 -20.54
N ASP A 169 -15.81 18.48 -19.56
CA ASP A 169 -16.73 19.62 -19.50
C ASP A 169 -16.13 20.79 -18.70
N THR A 170 -15.33 20.50 -17.67
CA THR A 170 -14.80 21.53 -16.75
C THR A 170 -13.30 21.78 -16.88
N GLY A 171 -12.55 20.89 -17.54
CA GLY A 171 -11.08 20.93 -17.61
C GLY A 171 -10.39 20.64 -16.27
N GLY A 172 -11.14 20.20 -15.25
CA GLY A 172 -10.64 19.72 -13.97
C GLY A 172 -10.38 18.21 -14.00
N THR A 173 -10.49 17.58 -12.84
CA THR A 173 -10.48 16.12 -12.71
C THR A 173 -11.83 15.61 -12.25
N ILE A 174 -12.20 14.43 -12.70
CA ILE A 174 -13.41 13.72 -12.30
C ILE A 174 -13.05 12.28 -11.92
N ASP A 175 -13.75 11.79 -10.91
CA ASP A 175 -13.59 10.43 -10.39
C ASP A 175 -14.59 9.49 -11.06
N PHE A 176 -14.07 8.43 -11.65
CA PHE A 176 -14.85 7.36 -12.25
C PHE A 176 -14.71 6.10 -11.40
N THR A 177 -15.84 5.55 -10.98
CA THR A 177 -15.83 4.19 -10.44
C THR A 177 -15.48 3.22 -11.55
N VAL A 178 -14.59 2.27 -11.30
CA VAL A 178 -14.16 1.25 -12.26
C VAL A 178 -14.64 -0.10 -11.75
N THR A 179 -15.56 -0.71 -12.49
CA THR A 179 -16.10 -2.05 -12.20
C THR A 179 -15.82 -3.02 -13.33
N THR A 180 -15.68 -2.50 -14.55
CA THR A 180 -15.22 -3.25 -15.72
C THR A 180 -14.13 -2.47 -16.44
N VAL A 181 -13.24 -3.21 -17.10
CA VAL A 181 -12.24 -2.65 -18.02
C VAL A 181 -12.25 -3.48 -19.29
N GLU A 182 -12.29 -2.80 -20.42
CA GLU A 182 -12.20 -3.39 -21.76
C GLU A 182 -11.13 -2.65 -22.55
N CYS A 183 -10.39 -3.38 -23.39
CA CYS A 183 -9.28 -2.80 -24.13
C CYS A 183 -9.33 -3.12 -25.62
N PRO A 184 -10.16 -2.40 -26.39
CA PRO A 184 -10.19 -2.54 -27.84
C PRO A 184 -8.87 -2.05 -28.46
N GLN A 185 -8.42 -2.78 -29.47
CA GLN A 185 -7.28 -2.41 -30.31
C GLN A 185 -7.73 -2.06 -31.72
N LEU A 186 -7.08 -1.05 -32.31
CA LEU A 186 -7.40 -0.49 -33.62
C LEU A 186 -6.13 -0.32 -34.47
N PRO A 187 -6.17 -0.51 -35.79
CA PRO A 187 -5.01 -0.29 -36.65
C PRO A 187 -4.49 1.15 -36.59
N LEU A 188 -3.16 1.32 -36.55
CA LEU A 188 -2.47 2.61 -36.69
C LEU A 188 -2.61 3.21 -38.10
#